data_AF-A0A2E4W7P0-F1
#
_entry.id   AF-A0A2E4W7P0-F1
#
_cell.length_a   1.000
_cell.length_b   1.000
_cell.length_c   1.000
_cell.angle_alpha   90.00
_cell.angle_beta   90.00
_cell.angle_gamma   90.00
#
_symmetry.space_group_name_H-M   'P 1'
#
loop_
_entity.id
_entity.type
_entity.pdbx_description
1 polymer ?
#
loop_
_entity_poly.entity_id
_entity_poly.type
_entity_poly.pdbx_seq_one_letter_code
_entity_poly.pdbx_strand_id
1 'polypeptide(L)'
;MGFKRSNISKIQNQLDNMTSSNNYEDKDEWKLATDSAGNGNAIIRFLPSKDDDSLPFVKIYTHGFNHKGQWFVENCPTTLNKDGETLKCPVCESNSELWNTELEANKDIARDRKRNLSYWSNIMVIKDSKNPENEGKVFKYRFGSKIMEKIQKAANPPEELGDDPVDVTCVFDGADFFLSTKKVSGYQNYDDSQFKSPKPIKNIDDEEYQDELMKQMHDLNKIVAPDQFKSYNDLKKRLDRVIGETKSASKATADAEKELDDFDTELNSAKNEGSVDDDVFDDDVSDSVDSSADVDDDDLDDLLDGLDED
;
A
#
# COMPACT_ATOMS: atom_id res chain seq x y z
N MET A 1 46.13 -2.16 18.12
CA MET A 1 45.08 -1.65 17.22
C MET A 1 43.96 -1.10 18.07
N GLY A 2 43.55 0.16 17.89
CA GLY A 2 42.44 0.76 18.65
C GLY A 2 41.12 0.65 17.90
N PHE A 3 40.07 0.17 18.56
CA PHE A 3 38.72 0.20 18.02
C PHE A 3 38.26 1.65 17.83
N LYS A 4 37.84 2.00 16.61
CA LYS A 4 37.25 3.32 16.34
C LYS A 4 35.86 3.35 16.97
N ARG A 5 35.57 4.40 17.76
CA ARG A 5 34.21 4.64 18.27
C ARG A 5 33.24 4.73 17.09
N SER A 6 32.20 3.90 17.08
CA SER A 6 31.13 3.97 16.10
C SER A 6 30.52 5.38 16.13
N ASN A 7 30.38 5.99 14.96
CA ASN A 7 29.93 7.38 14.88
C ASN A 7 28.43 7.40 15.18
N ILE A 8 28.03 7.89 16.37
CA ILE A 8 26.65 7.85 16.85
C ILE A 8 25.69 8.49 15.86
N SER A 9 26.08 9.58 15.19
CA SER A 9 25.29 10.20 14.11
C SER A 9 25.03 9.29 12.90
N LYS A 10 25.91 8.33 12.60
CA LYS A 10 25.65 7.31 11.57
C LYS A 10 24.69 6.24 12.06
N ILE A 11 24.77 5.87 13.34
CA ILE A 11 23.83 4.92 13.96
C ILE A 11 22.44 5.56 14.08
N GLN A 12 22.34 6.83 14.51
CA GLN A 12 21.12 7.63 14.48
C GLN A 12 20.53 7.66 13.07
N ASN A 13 21.28 8.13 12.06
CA ASN A 13 20.80 8.17 10.69
C ASN A 13 20.38 6.78 10.15
N GLN A 14 21.00 5.68 10.60
CA GLN A 14 20.58 4.33 10.22
C GLN A 14 19.34 3.85 11.01
N LEU A 15 19.17 4.25 12.27
CA LEU A 15 17.96 4.04 13.05
C LEU A 15 16.80 4.84 12.46
N ASP A 16 16.97 6.13 12.18
CA ASP A 16 15.92 6.99 11.61
C ASP A 16 15.41 6.44 10.26
N ASN A 17 16.30 5.86 9.44
CA ASN A 17 15.94 5.15 8.20
C ASN A 17 15.36 3.73 8.42
N MET A 18 15.32 3.21 9.65
CA MET A 18 14.70 1.93 10.02
C MET A 18 13.44 2.09 10.88
N THR A 19 13.31 3.19 11.64
CA THR A 19 12.16 3.52 12.50
C THR A 19 11.17 4.44 11.81
N SER A 20 11.55 5.07 10.69
CA SER A 20 10.59 5.62 9.73
C SER A 20 9.73 4.48 9.19
N SER A 21 8.51 4.36 9.71
CA SER A 21 7.52 3.38 9.25
C SER A 21 7.28 3.53 7.74
N ASN A 22 7.02 2.40 7.07
CA ASN A 22 7.18 2.22 5.61
C ASN A 22 6.16 2.96 4.71
N ASN A 23 5.91 4.25 4.96
CA ASN A 23 5.43 5.19 3.95
C ASN A 23 6.58 5.56 3.01
N TYR A 24 6.99 4.62 2.17
CA TYR A 24 7.79 4.94 0.98
C TYR A 24 6.88 5.67 -0.01
N GLU A 25 6.72 6.97 0.18
CA GLU A 25 6.11 7.83 -0.83
C GLU A 25 7.10 7.96 -2.00
N ASP A 26 6.74 7.32 -3.11
CA ASP A 26 7.42 7.45 -4.39
C ASP A 26 7.37 8.93 -4.81
N LYS A 27 8.51 9.63 -4.69
CA LYS A 27 8.62 11.08 -4.95
C LYS A 27 8.36 11.45 -6.40
N ASP A 28 8.39 10.45 -7.28
CA ASP A 28 8.08 10.56 -8.69
C ASP A 28 6.58 10.26 -8.97
N GLU A 29 5.76 9.92 -7.96
CA GLU A 29 4.30 9.72 -8.09
C GLU A 29 3.53 10.99 -7.64
N TRP A 30 2.94 11.71 -8.59
CA TRP A 30 2.04 12.83 -8.26
C TRP A 30 0.65 12.34 -7.83
N LYS A 31 0.11 12.96 -6.78
CA LYS A 31 -1.21 12.69 -6.21
C LYS A 31 -1.97 14.00 -6.03
N LEU A 32 -3.24 14.01 -6.45
CA LEU A 32 -4.10 15.17 -6.27
C LEU A 32 -4.38 15.44 -4.78
N ALA A 33 -3.90 16.57 -4.27
CA ALA A 33 -4.18 17.00 -2.91
C ALA A 33 -5.67 17.37 -2.71
N THR A 34 -6.34 16.68 -1.79
CA THR A 34 -7.76 16.92 -1.47
C THR A 34 -7.91 17.83 -0.23
N ASP A 35 -9.10 18.38 0.01
CA ASP A 35 -9.41 19.18 1.20
C ASP A 35 -10.03 18.28 2.29
N SER A 36 -10.42 18.85 3.43
CA SER A 36 -11.07 18.10 4.52
C SER A 36 -12.39 17.45 4.09
N ALA A 37 -13.15 18.09 3.19
CA ALA A 37 -14.35 17.52 2.57
C ALA A 37 -14.02 16.49 1.46
N GLY A 38 -12.74 16.32 1.11
CA GLY A 38 -12.25 15.38 0.10
C GLY A 38 -12.21 15.94 -1.33
N ASN A 39 -12.49 17.22 -1.56
CA ASN A 39 -12.48 17.79 -2.90
C ASN A 39 -11.06 18.21 -3.33
N GLY A 40 -10.76 18.09 -4.62
CA GLY A 40 -9.49 18.54 -5.19
C GLY A 40 -9.66 18.88 -6.66
N ASN A 41 -8.87 19.83 -7.15
CA ASN A 41 -8.78 20.12 -8.58
C ASN A 41 -7.36 20.48 -9.00
N ALA A 42 -7.02 20.09 -10.23
CA ALA A 42 -5.75 20.35 -10.89
C ALA A 42 -5.95 20.42 -12.41
N ILE A 43 -4.95 20.92 -13.12
CA ILE A 43 -4.84 20.75 -14.57
C ILE A 43 -3.56 19.94 -14.81
N ILE A 44 -3.67 18.83 -15.52
CA ILE A 44 -2.56 17.95 -15.88
C ILE A 44 -2.59 17.70 -17.38
N ARG A 45 -1.45 17.42 -17.99
CA ARG A 45 -1.32 17.01 -19.39
C ARG A 45 -0.74 15.60 -19.41
N PHE A 46 -1.46 14.65 -20.00
CA PHE A 46 -0.89 13.34 -20.28
C PHE A 46 0.22 13.49 -21.33
N LEU A 47 1.31 12.76 -21.15
CA LEU A 47 2.47 12.75 -22.03
C LEU A 47 2.46 11.45 -22.86
N PRO A 48 3.18 11.40 -23.99
CA PRO A 48 3.22 10.22 -24.84
C PRO A 48 4.01 9.07 -24.18
N SER A 49 4.26 8.02 -24.95
CA SER A 49 5.32 7.06 -24.64
C SER A 49 6.68 7.77 -24.48
N LYS A 50 7.56 7.23 -23.63
CA LYS A 50 8.93 7.76 -23.47
C LYS A 50 9.82 7.32 -24.64
N ASP A 51 9.63 6.08 -25.05
CA ASP A 51 10.39 5.36 -26.07
C ASP A 51 9.39 4.73 -27.07
N ASP A 52 9.72 4.63 -28.36
CA ASP A 52 8.78 4.19 -29.41
C ASP A 52 8.15 2.79 -29.16
N ASP A 53 8.90 1.89 -28.52
CA ASP A 53 8.45 0.53 -28.16
C ASP A 53 7.54 0.50 -26.91
N SER A 54 7.35 1.63 -26.22
CA SER A 54 6.58 1.74 -24.98
C SER A 54 5.16 2.28 -25.20
N LEU A 55 4.25 2.04 -24.26
CA LEU A 55 2.89 2.61 -24.30
C LEU A 55 2.77 3.80 -23.33
N PRO A 56 2.04 4.88 -23.68
CA PRO A 56 1.76 6.00 -22.77
C PRO A 56 0.93 5.59 -21.54
N PHE A 57 0.31 4.40 -21.57
CA PHE A 57 -0.56 3.89 -20.52
C PHE A 57 -0.18 2.44 -20.14
N VAL A 58 0.30 2.26 -18.91
CA VAL A 58 0.62 0.95 -18.33
C VAL A 58 -0.51 0.49 -17.41
N LYS A 59 -1.02 -0.72 -17.64
CA LYS A 59 -2.14 -1.33 -16.90
C LYS A 59 -1.61 -2.26 -15.82
N ILE A 60 -2.07 -2.12 -14.57
CA ILE A 60 -1.74 -3.03 -13.47
C ILE A 60 -2.97 -3.45 -12.65
N TYR A 61 -3.02 -4.74 -12.29
CA TYR A 61 -3.94 -5.29 -11.31
C TYR A 61 -3.23 -5.47 -9.96
N THR A 62 -3.92 -5.09 -8.88
CA THR A 62 -3.45 -5.23 -7.49
C THR A 62 -4.55 -5.86 -6.64
N HIS A 63 -4.20 -6.56 -5.55
CA HIS A 63 -5.15 -6.90 -4.50
C HIS A 63 -4.84 -6.03 -3.28
N GLY A 64 -5.87 -5.51 -2.63
CA GLY A 64 -5.74 -4.63 -1.46
C GLY A 64 -6.95 -4.79 -0.56
N PHE A 65 -6.84 -5.64 0.47
CA PHE A 65 -7.92 -5.92 1.42
C PHE A 65 -7.37 -6.14 2.84
N ASN A 66 -8.23 -5.92 3.84
CA ASN A 66 -7.97 -6.27 5.23
C ASN A 66 -8.72 -7.56 5.60
N HIS A 67 -8.15 -8.37 6.49
CA HIS A 67 -8.86 -9.44 7.18
C HIS A 67 -8.36 -9.53 8.63
N LYS A 68 -9.28 -9.41 9.60
CA LYS A 68 -8.99 -9.47 11.06
C LYS A 68 -7.80 -8.58 11.46
N GLY A 69 -7.73 -7.36 10.91
CA GLY A 69 -6.66 -6.38 11.14
C GLY A 69 -5.44 -6.54 10.22
N GLN A 70 -5.19 -7.70 9.62
CA GLN A 70 -4.05 -7.91 8.73
C GLN A 70 -4.34 -7.47 7.29
N TRP A 71 -3.38 -6.79 6.65
CA TRP A 71 -3.49 -6.29 5.28
C TRP A 71 -2.79 -7.18 4.25
N PHE A 72 -3.54 -7.60 3.23
CA PHE A 72 -2.99 -8.14 1.99
C PHE A 72 -2.98 -7.03 0.94
N VAL A 73 -1.80 -6.49 0.66
CA VAL A 73 -1.56 -5.50 -0.41
C VAL A 73 -0.42 -6.03 -1.27
N GLU A 74 -0.73 -6.45 -2.50
CA GLU A 74 0.20 -7.09 -3.43
C GLU A 74 -0.18 -6.85 -4.90
N ASN A 75 0.82 -6.84 -5.78
CA ASN A 75 0.62 -6.85 -7.23
C ASN A 75 0.10 -8.22 -7.69
N CYS A 76 -0.84 -8.23 -8.62
CA CYS A 76 -1.47 -9.46 -9.13
C CYS A 76 -0.75 -9.96 -10.39
N PRO A 77 -0.13 -11.16 -10.40
CA PRO A 77 0.59 -11.69 -11.57
C PRO A 77 -0.22 -11.75 -12.87
N THR A 78 -1.56 -11.82 -12.77
CA THR A 78 -2.47 -11.75 -13.94
C THR A 78 -2.40 -10.44 -14.74
N THR A 79 -1.63 -9.46 -14.26
CA THR A 79 -1.21 -8.27 -15.02
C THR A 79 -0.35 -8.63 -16.22
N LEU A 80 0.56 -9.59 -16.06
CA LEU A 80 1.57 -9.95 -17.06
C LEU A 80 1.06 -10.96 -18.10
N ASN A 81 -0.14 -11.52 -17.92
CA ASN A 81 -0.71 -12.51 -18.83
C ASN A 81 -0.89 -11.91 -20.22
N LYS A 82 -0.07 -12.40 -21.17
CA LYS A 82 -0.13 -12.13 -22.61
C LYS A 82 -0.57 -13.41 -23.33
N ASP A 83 -0.84 -13.32 -24.62
CA ASP A 83 -1.36 -14.45 -25.39
C ASP A 83 -0.42 -15.67 -25.34
N GLY A 84 -0.91 -16.77 -24.74
CA GLY A 84 -0.14 -17.99 -24.49
C GLY A 84 0.41 -18.15 -23.05
N GLU A 85 0.58 -17.07 -22.29
CA GLU A 85 1.14 -17.11 -20.92
C GLU A 85 0.07 -16.83 -19.85
N THR A 86 -0.15 -17.80 -18.96
CA THR A 86 -1.09 -17.66 -17.83
C THR A 86 -0.35 -17.76 -16.50
N LEU A 87 0.07 -16.62 -15.95
CA LEU A 87 0.46 -16.56 -14.54
C LEU A 87 -0.79 -16.68 -13.66
N LYS A 88 -0.70 -17.54 -12.65
CA LYS A 88 -1.73 -17.77 -11.65
C LYS A 88 -1.59 -16.79 -10.49
N CYS A 89 -2.72 -16.39 -9.90
CA CYS A 89 -2.76 -15.63 -8.65
C CYS A 89 -3.61 -16.41 -7.64
N PRO A 90 -3.08 -16.76 -6.45
CA PRO A 90 -3.81 -17.57 -5.48
C PRO A 90 -5.06 -16.86 -4.94
N VAL A 91 -5.08 -15.52 -4.94
CA VAL A 91 -6.27 -14.73 -4.57
C VAL A 91 -7.34 -14.80 -5.67
N CYS A 92 -6.96 -14.77 -6.95
CA CYS A 92 -7.92 -14.92 -8.05
C CYS A 92 -8.54 -16.32 -8.08
N GLU A 93 -7.73 -17.36 -7.83
CA GLU A 93 -8.21 -18.75 -7.77
C GLU A 93 -9.16 -18.93 -6.57
N SER A 94 -8.75 -18.54 -5.36
CA SER A 94 -9.61 -18.63 -4.16
C SER A 94 -10.90 -17.81 -4.26
N ASN A 95 -10.86 -16.61 -4.86
CA ASN A 95 -12.07 -15.82 -5.10
C ASN A 95 -13.00 -16.48 -6.14
N SER A 96 -12.46 -17.23 -7.10
CA SER A 96 -13.27 -17.95 -8.10
C SER A 96 -13.94 -19.17 -7.48
N GLU A 97 -13.24 -19.91 -6.61
CA GLU A 97 -13.82 -20.97 -5.78
C GLU A 97 -14.97 -20.43 -4.92
N LEU A 98 -14.74 -19.34 -4.18
CA LEU A 98 -15.76 -18.68 -3.35
C LEU A 98 -16.99 -18.26 -4.16
N TRP A 99 -16.79 -17.59 -5.30
CA TRP A 99 -17.88 -17.14 -6.16
C TRP A 99 -18.74 -18.32 -6.68
N ASN A 100 -18.10 -19.43 -7.04
CA ASN A 100 -18.75 -20.63 -7.56
C ASN A 100 -19.49 -21.46 -6.49
N THR A 101 -19.41 -21.12 -5.20
CA THR A 101 -20.24 -21.74 -4.16
C THR A 101 -21.69 -21.25 -4.16
N GLU A 102 -22.00 -20.21 -4.94
CA GLU A 102 -23.31 -19.51 -5.02
C GLU A 102 -23.83 -18.88 -3.71
N LEU A 103 -23.22 -19.15 -2.55
CA LEU A 103 -23.51 -18.53 -1.27
C LEU A 103 -23.12 -17.04 -1.26
N GLU A 104 -24.04 -16.17 -0.85
CA GLU A 104 -23.82 -14.71 -0.97
C GLU A 104 -22.67 -14.21 -0.09
N ALA A 105 -22.55 -14.71 1.14
CA ALA A 105 -21.43 -14.37 2.03
C ALA A 105 -20.04 -14.72 1.42
N ASN A 106 -19.95 -15.78 0.60
CA ASN A 106 -18.72 -16.10 -0.12
C ASN A 106 -18.48 -15.17 -1.30
N LYS A 107 -19.55 -14.71 -1.98
CA LYS A 107 -19.44 -13.67 -3.02
C LYS A 107 -19.01 -12.33 -2.43
N ASP A 108 -19.45 -11.96 -1.23
CA ASP A 108 -18.99 -10.76 -0.52
C ASP A 108 -17.49 -10.83 -0.22
N ILE A 109 -17.00 -11.95 0.34
CA ILE A 109 -15.56 -12.17 0.53
C ILE A 109 -14.80 -12.08 -0.81
N ALA A 110 -15.36 -12.58 -1.91
CA ALA A 110 -14.76 -12.47 -3.25
C ALA A 110 -14.84 -11.06 -3.87
N ARG A 111 -15.82 -10.23 -3.47
CA ARG A 111 -15.94 -8.80 -3.82
C ARG A 111 -14.88 -7.99 -3.08
N ASP A 112 -14.73 -8.18 -1.77
CA ASP A 112 -13.73 -7.48 -0.95
C ASP A 112 -12.30 -7.78 -1.38
N ARG A 113 -12.03 -9.06 -1.72
CA ARG A 113 -10.71 -9.52 -2.18
C ARG A 113 -10.47 -9.28 -3.67
N LYS A 114 -11.38 -8.64 -4.40
CA LYS A 114 -11.32 -8.45 -5.86
C LYS A 114 -10.04 -7.73 -6.28
N ARG A 115 -9.53 -8.02 -7.49
CA ARG A 115 -8.41 -7.28 -8.07
C ARG A 115 -8.83 -5.86 -8.44
N ASN A 116 -8.14 -4.87 -7.89
CA ASN A 116 -8.25 -3.46 -8.23
C ASN A 116 -7.44 -3.17 -9.48
N LEU A 117 -8.11 -2.62 -10.49
CA LEU A 117 -7.54 -2.18 -11.77
C LEU A 117 -7.10 -0.72 -11.67
N SER A 118 -5.84 -0.45 -11.98
CA SER A 118 -5.32 0.91 -12.15
C SER A 118 -4.43 1.03 -13.37
N TYR A 119 -4.36 2.24 -13.91
CA TYR A 119 -3.50 2.64 -15.00
C TYR A 119 -2.45 3.62 -14.49
N TRP A 120 -1.31 3.65 -15.16
CA TRP A 120 -0.20 4.57 -14.94
C TRP A 120 0.15 5.28 -16.24
N SER A 121 0.51 6.55 -16.15
CA SER A 121 1.00 7.36 -17.27
C SER A 121 2.02 8.37 -16.77
N ASN A 122 2.83 8.92 -17.68
CA ASN A 122 3.58 10.14 -17.41
C ASN A 122 2.63 11.34 -17.59
N ILE A 123 2.68 12.29 -16.68
CA ILE A 123 1.95 13.56 -16.78
C ILE A 123 2.90 14.73 -16.55
N MET A 124 2.62 15.86 -17.18
CA MET A 124 3.10 17.16 -16.73
C MET A 124 2.00 17.89 -15.97
N VAL A 125 2.33 18.46 -14.81
CA VAL A 125 1.37 19.28 -14.04
C VAL A 125 1.31 20.67 -14.65
N ILE A 126 0.13 21.05 -15.17
CA ILE A 126 -0.12 22.39 -15.76
C ILE A 126 -0.57 23.38 -14.68
N LYS A 127 -1.33 22.91 -13.69
CA LYS A 127 -1.73 23.70 -12.52
C LYS A 127 -2.04 22.80 -11.32
N ASP A 128 -1.44 23.08 -10.17
CA ASP A 128 -1.74 22.45 -8.88
C ASP A 128 -1.85 23.55 -7.82
N SER A 129 -3.08 24.02 -7.58
CA SER A 129 -3.35 25.17 -6.72
C SER A 129 -3.04 24.93 -5.23
N LYS A 130 -2.64 23.71 -4.84
CA LYS A 130 -2.27 23.35 -3.46
C LYS A 130 -0.79 23.07 -3.31
N ASN A 131 -0.14 22.57 -4.36
CA ASN A 131 1.30 22.33 -4.41
C ASN A 131 1.88 23.02 -5.67
N PRO A 132 1.93 24.38 -5.74
CA PRO A 132 2.36 25.09 -6.94
C PRO A 132 3.79 24.78 -7.38
N GLU A 133 4.62 24.27 -6.47
CA GLU A 133 5.95 23.75 -6.76
C GLU A 133 5.97 22.52 -7.68
N ASN A 134 4.82 21.90 -7.95
CA ASN A 134 4.68 20.83 -8.95
C ASN A 134 4.47 21.37 -10.37
N GLU A 135 4.05 22.63 -10.55
CA GLU A 135 3.70 23.18 -11.86
C GLU A 135 4.92 23.21 -12.80
N GLY A 136 4.72 22.70 -14.03
CA GLY A 136 5.77 22.54 -15.05
C GLY A 136 6.63 21.28 -14.93
N LYS A 137 6.50 20.48 -13.87
CA LYS A 137 7.26 19.22 -13.70
C LYS A 137 6.52 18.01 -14.26
N VAL A 138 7.29 16.98 -14.64
CA VAL A 138 6.80 15.65 -15.00
C VAL A 138 6.77 14.72 -13.79
N PHE A 139 5.76 13.86 -13.72
CA PHE A 139 5.60 12.79 -12.74
C PHE A 139 4.91 11.57 -13.34
N LYS A 140 5.03 10.41 -12.68
CA LYS A 140 4.09 9.29 -12.84
C LYS A 140 2.76 9.65 -12.18
N TYR A 141 1.64 9.27 -12.79
CA TYR A 141 0.31 9.40 -12.19
C TYR A 141 -0.50 8.11 -12.31
N ARG A 142 -1.09 7.68 -11.18
CA ARG A 142 -1.92 6.48 -11.05
C ARG A 142 -3.41 6.84 -11.05
N PHE A 143 -4.21 6.18 -11.90
CA PHE A 143 -5.64 6.46 -12.03
C PHE A 143 -6.50 5.20 -12.28
N GLY A 144 -7.81 5.32 -12.05
CA GLY A 144 -8.80 4.24 -12.24
C GLY A 144 -9.49 4.27 -13.60
N SER A 145 -10.42 3.32 -13.83
CA SER A 145 -11.11 3.19 -15.12
C SER A 145 -11.82 4.48 -15.57
N LYS A 146 -12.41 5.25 -14.65
CA LYS A 146 -13.17 6.48 -14.98
C LYS A 146 -12.39 7.55 -15.73
N ILE A 147 -11.07 7.60 -15.56
CA ILE A 147 -10.19 8.52 -16.30
C ILE A 147 -9.73 7.86 -17.62
N MET A 148 -9.47 6.55 -17.63
CA MET A 148 -9.21 5.81 -18.88
C MET A 148 -10.43 5.81 -19.83
N GLU A 149 -11.65 5.71 -19.31
CA GLU A 149 -12.92 5.85 -20.03
C GLU A 149 -13.04 7.23 -20.70
N LYS A 150 -12.48 8.29 -20.09
CA LYS A 150 -12.46 9.66 -20.66
C LYS A 150 -11.36 9.80 -21.71
N ILE A 151 -10.17 9.20 -21.49
CA ILE A 151 -9.08 9.13 -22.49
C ILE A 151 -9.55 8.38 -23.74
N GLN A 152 -10.15 7.20 -23.58
CA GLN A 152 -10.64 6.37 -24.68
C GLN A 152 -11.73 7.06 -25.51
N LYS A 153 -12.61 7.84 -24.87
CA LYS A 153 -13.64 8.64 -25.55
C LYS A 153 -13.10 9.86 -26.30
N ALA A 154 -11.96 10.42 -25.89
CA ALA A 154 -11.30 11.48 -26.64
C ALA A 154 -10.58 10.91 -27.88
N ALA A 155 -9.92 9.76 -27.73
CA ALA A 155 -9.26 9.06 -28.85
C ALA A 155 -10.22 8.36 -29.82
N ASN A 156 -11.44 7.99 -29.36
CA ASN A 156 -12.49 7.35 -30.16
C ASN A 156 -13.86 7.95 -29.75
N PRO A 157 -14.20 9.15 -30.22
CA PRO A 157 -15.51 9.77 -29.96
C PRO A 157 -16.64 8.97 -30.64
N PRO A 158 -17.86 8.94 -30.07
CA PRO A 158 -19.03 8.38 -30.74
C PRO A 158 -19.37 9.16 -32.02
N GLU A 159 -19.59 8.45 -33.13
CA GLU A 159 -19.95 9.04 -34.43
C GLU A 159 -21.17 9.98 -34.36
N GLU A 160 -22.11 9.70 -33.44
CA GLU A 160 -23.32 10.51 -33.20
C GLU A 160 -23.04 11.94 -32.71
N LEU A 161 -21.87 12.21 -32.13
CA LEU A 161 -21.49 13.55 -31.65
C LEU A 161 -20.78 14.39 -32.72
N GLY A 162 -20.13 13.74 -33.69
CA GLY A 162 -19.37 14.42 -34.75
C GLY A 162 -18.08 15.12 -34.27
N ASP A 163 -17.60 14.82 -33.06
CA ASP A 163 -16.31 15.29 -32.55
C ASP A 163 -15.14 14.63 -33.31
N ASP A 164 -14.08 15.38 -33.63
CA ASP A 164 -12.85 14.82 -34.20
C ASP A 164 -12.07 13.99 -33.15
N PRO A 165 -11.47 12.83 -33.52
CA PRO A 165 -10.60 12.07 -32.63
C PRO A 165 -9.35 12.85 -32.19
N VAL A 166 -9.04 12.82 -30.89
CA VAL A 166 -7.88 13.52 -30.29
C VAL A 166 -6.98 12.52 -29.54
N ASP A 167 -5.71 12.40 -29.95
CA ASP A 167 -4.69 11.83 -29.08
C ASP A 167 -4.34 12.83 -27.97
N VAL A 168 -4.98 12.66 -26.82
CA VAL A 168 -4.76 13.50 -25.64
C VAL A 168 -3.32 13.47 -25.11
N THR A 169 -2.50 12.52 -25.53
CA THR A 169 -1.09 12.39 -25.12
C THR A 169 -0.11 13.12 -26.04
N CYS A 170 -0.51 13.43 -27.28
CA CYS A 170 0.35 14.12 -28.22
C CYS A 170 0.75 15.51 -27.70
N VAL A 171 2.01 15.88 -27.91
CA VAL A 171 2.60 17.12 -27.39
C VAL A 171 2.22 18.36 -28.21
N PHE A 172 1.81 18.20 -29.47
CA PHE A 172 1.47 19.30 -30.39
C PHE A 172 -0.04 19.59 -30.49
N ASP A 173 -0.90 18.57 -30.48
CA ASP A 173 -2.36 18.71 -30.67
C ASP A 173 -3.21 17.98 -29.61
N GLY A 174 -2.60 17.30 -28.64
CA GLY A 174 -3.31 16.71 -27.51
C GLY A 174 -3.96 17.75 -26.58
N ALA A 175 -4.56 17.27 -25.48
CA ALA A 175 -5.45 18.07 -24.63
C ALA A 175 -5.03 18.09 -23.16
N ASP A 176 -5.14 19.26 -22.53
CA ASP A 176 -5.05 19.37 -21.06
C ASP A 176 -6.27 18.70 -20.42
N PHE A 177 -6.04 17.89 -19.39
CA PHE A 177 -7.08 17.31 -18.55
C PHE A 177 -7.31 18.18 -17.31
N PHE A 178 -8.52 18.72 -17.16
CA PHE A 178 -8.99 19.24 -15.89
C PHE A 178 -9.38 18.05 -15.01
N LEU A 179 -8.53 17.75 -14.02
CA LEU A 179 -8.83 16.73 -13.01
C LEU A 179 -9.60 17.41 -11.88
N SER A 180 -10.80 16.90 -11.60
CA SER A 180 -11.67 17.33 -10.50
C SER A 180 -12.17 16.11 -9.75
N THR A 181 -12.02 16.10 -8.43
CA THR A 181 -12.55 15.05 -7.56
C THR A 181 -13.35 15.62 -6.40
N LYS A 182 -14.36 14.84 -5.98
CA LYS A 182 -15.30 15.16 -4.90
C LYS A 182 -15.77 13.87 -4.25
N LYS A 183 -16.02 13.87 -2.93
CA LYS A 183 -16.61 12.70 -2.25
C LYS A 183 -18.10 12.60 -2.56
N VAL A 184 -18.54 11.45 -3.07
CA VAL A 184 -19.95 11.08 -3.25
C VAL A 184 -20.17 9.73 -2.56
N SER A 185 -21.10 9.68 -1.62
CA SER A 185 -21.40 8.48 -0.81
C SER A 185 -20.15 7.83 -0.18
N GLY A 186 -19.18 8.65 0.26
CA GLY A 186 -17.91 8.22 0.87
C GLY A 186 -16.76 7.96 -0.12
N TYR A 187 -17.04 7.75 -1.41
CA TYR A 187 -16.04 7.42 -2.43
C TYR A 187 -15.62 8.64 -3.26
N GLN A 188 -14.39 8.64 -3.79
CA GLN A 188 -13.94 9.69 -4.69
C GLN A 188 -14.55 9.54 -6.09
N ASN A 189 -15.33 10.54 -6.48
CA ASN A 189 -15.92 10.68 -7.80
C ASN A 189 -15.02 11.54 -8.70
N TYR A 190 -15.06 11.31 -10.02
CA TYR A 190 -14.27 12.03 -11.02
C TYR A 190 -15.09 12.46 -12.25
N ASP A 191 -16.42 12.46 -12.16
CA ASP A 191 -17.28 12.67 -13.33
C ASP A 191 -17.13 14.08 -13.91
N ASP A 192 -16.89 15.08 -13.05
CA ASP A 192 -16.59 16.48 -13.40
C ASP A 192 -15.21 16.69 -14.05
N SER A 193 -14.35 15.67 -14.07
CA SER A 193 -13.05 15.75 -14.77
C SER A 193 -13.25 15.70 -16.29
N GLN A 194 -12.56 16.53 -17.06
CA GLN A 194 -12.76 16.62 -18.50
C GLN A 194 -11.51 17.11 -19.25
N PHE A 195 -11.39 16.71 -20.51
CA PHE A 195 -10.42 17.32 -21.41
C PHE A 195 -10.86 18.73 -21.80
N LYS A 196 -9.87 19.60 -22.01
CA LYS A 196 -10.05 20.92 -22.62
C LYS A 196 -9.84 20.81 -24.13
N SER A 197 -10.05 21.91 -24.85
CA SER A 197 -9.74 22.00 -26.27
C SER A 197 -8.28 21.58 -26.56
N PRO A 198 -8.03 20.86 -27.67
CA PRO A 198 -6.70 20.61 -28.25
C PRO A 198 -5.79 21.84 -28.23
N LYS A 199 -4.52 21.65 -27.86
CA LYS A 199 -3.46 22.66 -27.97
C LYS A 199 -2.06 22.07 -27.75
N PRO A 200 -1.01 22.70 -28.31
CA PRO A 200 0.36 22.34 -28.00
C PRO A 200 0.71 22.56 -26.53
N ILE A 201 1.68 21.78 -26.06
CA ILE A 201 2.43 22.09 -24.85
C ILE A 201 3.18 23.42 -25.05
N LYS A 202 3.26 24.24 -24.01
CA LYS A 202 3.99 25.52 -24.09
C LYS A 202 5.48 25.25 -24.36
N ASN A 203 6.07 26.01 -25.29
CA ASN A 203 7.46 25.87 -25.76
C ASN A 203 7.77 24.56 -26.51
N ILE A 204 6.78 23.76 -26.93
CA ILE A 204 7.06 22.46 -27.57
C ILE A 204 7.76 22.57 -28.93
N ASP A 205 7.71 23.73 -29.58
CA ASP A 205 8.43 24.01 -30.83
C ASP A 205 9.94 24.19 -30.64
N ASP A 206 10.44 24.15 -29.39
CA ASP A 206 11.86 24.25 -29.02
C ASP A 206 12.46 22.84 -28.80
N GLU A 207 13.46 22.48 -29.60
CA GLU A 207 14.12 21.17 -29.55
C GLU A 207 14.80 20.93 -28.19
N GLU A 208 15.39 21.95 -27.54
CA GLU A 208 16.02 21.76 -26.22
C GLU A 208 14.97 21.43 -25.15
N TYR A 209 13.77 22.03 -25.24
CA TYR A 209 12.67 21.77 -24.32
C TYR A 209 12.00 20.40 -24.55
N GLN A 210 11.86 19.94 -25.80
CA GLN A 210 11.44 18.57 -26.09
C GLN A 210 12.40 17.55 -25.43
N ASP A 211 13.70 17.79 -25.60
CA ASP A 211 14.76 16.92 -25.08
C ASP A 211 14.78 16.92 -23.53
N GLU A 212 14.54 18.06 -22.87
CA GLU A 212 14.33 18.14 -21.41
C GLU A 212 13.07 17.41 -20.94
N LEU A 213 11.94 17.55 -21.65
CA LEU A 213 10.67 16.89 -21.32
C LEU A 213 10.81 15.36 -21.40
N MET A 214 11.40 14.84 -22.48
CA MET A 214 11.66 13.42 -22.66
C MET A 214 12.63 12.86 -21.60
N LYS A 215 13.63 13.63 -21.16
CA LYS A 215 14.55 13.22 -20.08
C LYS A 215 13.82 13.08 -18.73
N GLN A 216 12.87 13.98 -18.43
CA GLN A 216 12.09 13.92 -17.18
C GLN A 216 11.06 12.79 -17.14
N MET A 217 10.54 12.32 -18.28
CA MET A 217 9.57 11.22 -18.34
C MET A 217 10.13 9.92 -17.75
N HIS A 218 9.34 9.24 -16.91
CA HIS A 218 9.73 7.99 -16.25
C HIS A 218 9.42 6.78 -17.14
N ASP A 219 10.28 5.77 -17.05
CA ASP A 219 10.03 4.47 -17.67
C ASP A 219 8.93 3.71 -16.91
N LEU A 220 7.75 3.63 -17.51
CA LEU A 220 6.56 3.01 -16.93
C LEU A 220 6.63 1.47 -16.97
N ASN A 221 7.50 0.87 -17.79
CA ASN A 221 7.61 -0.60 -17.89
C ASN A 221 8.11 -1.21 -16.57
N LYS A 222 8.91 -0.46 -15.80
CA LYS A 222 9.34 -0.83 -14.44
C LYS A 222 8.18 -1.13 -13.49
N ILE A 223 7.01 -0.51 -13.69
CA ILE A 223 5.81 -0.74 -12.88
C ILE A 223 5.23 -2.14 -13.13
N VAL A 224 5.49 -2.71 -14.32
CA VAL A 224 5.07 -4.05 -14.72
C VAL A 224 6.26 -4.97 -15.04
N ALA A 225 7.44 -4.67 -14.48
CA ALA A 225 8.59 -5.56 -14.57
C ALA A 225 8.35 -6.84 -13.75
N PRO A 226 8.86 -8.02 -14.16
CA PRO A 226 8.55 -9.28 -13.49
C PRO A 226 8.95 -9.36 -12.02
N ASP A 227 9.95 -8.58 -11.59
CA ASP A 227 10.41 -8.48 -10.20
C ASP A 227 9.40 -7.76 -9.27
N GLN A 228 8.49 -6.97 -9.83
CA GLN A 228 7.38 -6.35 -9.09
C GLN A 228 6.27 -7.35 -8.70
N PHE A 229 6.36 -8.61 -9.13
CA PHE A 229 5.36 -9.64 -8.88
C PHE A 229 5.99 -10.81 -8.10
N LYS A 230 5.47 -11.07 -6.89
CA LYS A 230 5.93 -12.19 -6.06
C LYS A 230 5.52 -13.53 -6.66
N SER A 231 6.31 -14.56 -6.37
CA SER A 231 6.02 -15.92 -6.80
C SER A 231 4.64 -16.38 -6.29
N TYR A 232 4.00 -17.31 -7.01
CA TYR A 232 2.73 -17.91 -6.59
C TYR A 232 2.80 -18.46 -5.16
N ASN A 233 3.91 -19.12 -4.80
CA ASN A 233 4.11 -19.71 -3.48
C ASN A 233 4.20 -18.64 -2.38
N ASP A 234 4.82 -17.49 -2.63
CA ASP A 234 5.00 -16.45 -1.63
C ASP A 234 3.74 -15.57 -1.49
N LEU A 235 3.02 -15.34 -2.60
CA LEU A 235 1.66 -14.80 -2.56
C LEU A 235 0.70 -15.72 -1.79
N LYS A 236 0.81 -17.05 -1.97
CA LYS A 236 -0.02 -18.04 -1.26
C LYS A 236 0.31 -18.08 0.23
N LYS A 237 1.60 -18.12 0.62
CA LYS A 237 2.02 -17.97 2.04
C LYS A 237 1.50 -16.68 2.68
N ARG A 238 1.59 -15.54 1.97
CA ARG A 238 1.06 -14.26 2.50
C ARG A 238 -0.46 -14.29 2.60
N LEU A 239 -1.15 -14.85 1.60
CA LEU A 239 -2.60 -14.99 1.61
C LEU A 239 -3.04 -15.81 2.82
N ASP A 240 -2.44 -16.99 3.00
CA ASP A 240 -2.75 -17.92 4.09
C ASP A 240 -2.41 -17.34 5.48
N ARG A 241 -1.40 -16.48 5.58
CA ARG A 241 -1.12 -15.72 6.81
C ARG A 241 -2.20 -14.68 7.14
N VAL A 242 -2.78 -14.03 6.12
CA VAL A 242 -3.80 -12.97 6.29
C VAL A 242 -5.21 -13.53 6.46
N ILE A 243 -5.57 -14.61 5.75
CA ILE A 243 -6.93 -15.18 5.80
C ILE A 243 -7.04 -16.39 6.73
N GLY A 244 -5.92 -17.07 7.01
CA GLY A 244 -5.89 -18.23 7.87
C GLY A 244 -5.97 -17.85 9.35
N GLU A 245 -6.51 -18.75 10.16
CA GLU A 245 -6.39 -18.65 11.60
C GLU A 245 -4.92 -18.83 11.98
N THR A 246 -4.29 -17.78 12.50
CA THR A 246 -2.95 -17.87 13.07
C THR A 246 -2.96 -18.74 14.32
N LYS A 247 -2.75 -20.06 14.14
CA LYS A 247 -2.40 -21.05 15.18
C LYS A 247 -1.00 -20.79 15.75
N SER A 248 -0.74 -19.54 16.10
CA SER A 248 0.58 -18.93 16.35
C SER A 248 0.54 -17.90 17.50
N ALA A 249 -0.49 -17.98 18.35
CA ALA A 249 -0.41 -17.54 19.74
C ALA A 249 -0.32 -18.80 20.62
N SER A 250 -1.35 -19.65 20.57
CA SER A 250 -1.50 -20.87 21.39
C SER A 250 -0.47 -21.99 21.15
N LYS A 251 0.42 -21.88 20.16
CA LYS A 251 1.51 -22.85 19.95
C LYS A 251 2.85 -22.35 20.50
N ALA A 252 3.05 -21.03 20.61
CA ALA A 252 4.21 -20.47 21.29
C ALA A 252 4.17 -20.77 22.80
N THR A 253 2.98 -20.83 23.40
CA THR A 253 2.79 -21.33 24.77
C THR A 253 2.98 -22.85 24.83
N ALA A 254 2.29 -23.63 23.99
CA ALA A 254 2.31 -25.10 24.07
C ALA A 254 3.66 -25.77 23.73
N ASP A 255 4.55 -25.10 22.97
CA ASP A 255 5.93 -25.55 22.78
C ASP A 255 6.82 -25.11 23.95
N ALA A 256 6.61 -23.92 24.54
CA ALA A 256 7.38 -23.42 25.69
C ALA A 256 7.02 -24.12 27.01
N GLU A 257 5.75 -24.45 27.23
CA GLU A 257 5.28 -25.26 28.37
C GLU A 257 5.99 -26.62 28.40
N LYS A 258 6.26 -27.21 27.22
CA LYS A 258 7.04 -28.45 27.11
C LYS A 258 8.52 -28.29 27.39
N GLU A 259 9.17 -27.25 26.85
CA GLU A 259 10.58 -27.00 27.16
C GLU A 259 10.81 -26.66 28.64
N LEU A 260 9.78 -26.21 29.37
CA LEU A 260 9.79 -26.06 30.82
C LEU A 260 9.56 -27.38 31.58
N ASP A 261 8.54 -28.18 31.21
CA ASP A 261 8.28 -29.50 31.81
C ASP A 261 9.48 -30.46 31.67
N ASP A 262 10.11 -30.49 30.49
CA ASP A 262 11.29 -31.34 30.23
C ASP A 262 12.50 -30.87 31.06
N PHE A 263 12.70 -29.55 31.23
CA PHE A 263 13.79 -28.98 32.02
C PHE A 263 13.64 -29.24 33.52
N ASP A 264 12.44 -29.09 34.08
CA ASP A 264 12.20 -29.33 35.50
C ASP A 264 12.27 -30.85 35.82
N THR A 265 11.93 -31.70 34.86
CA THR A 265 12.11 -33.17 34.95
C THR A 265 13.60 -33.56 34.99
N GLU A 266 14.45 -32.93 34.18
CA GLU A 266 15.91 -33.15 34.19
C GLU A 266 16.55 -32.61 35.49
N LEU A 267 16.15 -31.42 35.94
CA LEU A 267 16.65 -30.78 37.17
C LEU A 267 16.33 -31.58 38.44
N ASN A 268 15.12 -32.15 38.53
CA ASN A 268 14.73 -32.98 39.68
C ASN A 268 15.38 -34.37 39.64
N SER A 269 15.66 -34.91 38.46
CA SER A 269 16.43 -36.15 38.30
C SER A 269 17.88 -35.97 38.79
N ALA A 270 18.52 -34.83 38.48
CA ALA A 270 19.88 -34.51 38.90
C ALA A 270 20.08 -34.29 40.42
N LYS A 271 18.99 -34.13 41.20
CA LYS A 271 19.04 -33.93 42.66
C LYS A 271 19.01 -35.23 43.49
N ASN A 272 18.77 -36.38 42.86
CA ASN A 272 18.49 -37.64 43.59
C ASN A 272 19.70 -38.60 43.70
N GLU A 273 20.88 -38.21 43.22
CA GLU A 273 22.13 -38.99 43.35
C GLU A 273 23.22 -38.16 44.06
N GLY A 274 23.07 -37.91 45.37
CA GLY A 274 24.02 -37.06 46.10
C GLY A 274 23.81 -36.86 47.60
N SER A 275 23.40 -37.88 48.37
CA SER A 275 23.13 -37.74 49.81
C SER A 275 24.29 -38.17 50.72
N VAL A 276 24.92 -37.21 51.42
CA VAL A 276 25.44 -37.34 52.79
C VAL A 276 25.34 -35.96 53.47
N ASP A 277 24.61 -35.91 54.58
CA ASP A 277 24.69 -35.10 55.84
C ASP A 277 25.76 -33.96 55.93
N ASP A 278 25.57 -32.84 56.64
CA ASP A 278 24.68 -32.57 57.80
C ASP A 278 24.53 -31.03 58.07
N ASP A 279 23.92 -30.67 59.21
CA ASP A 279 23.98 -29.39 59.94
C ASP A 279 23.35 -28.12 59.33
N VAL A 280 22.03 -28.03 59.54
CA VAL A 280 21.32 -26.89 60.18
C VAL A 280 22.15 -25.65 60.51
N PHE A 281 21.75 -24.49 59.97
CA PHE A 281 21.75 -23.24 60.74
C PHE A 281 20.52 -22.39 60.38
N ASP A 282 19.87 -21.90 61.43
CA ASP A 282 18.69 -21.02 61.42
C ASP A 282 19.15 -19.63 61.91
N ASP A 283 18.77 -18.56 61.22
CA ASP A 283 18.98 -17.18 61.68
C ASP A 283 17.90 -16.26 61.11
N ASP A 284 17.00 -15.81 61.99
CA ASP A 284 15.86 -14.94 61.70
C ASP A 284 16.24 -13.49 62.01
N VAL A 285 16.23 -12.62 61.00
CA VAL A 285 16.46 -11.18 61.17
C VAL A 285 15.37 -10.39 60.46
N SER A 286 14.41 -9.92 61.25
CA SER A 286 13.34 -9.01 60.84
C SER A 286 13.58 -7.59 61.35
N ASP A 287 13.71 -6.64 60.42
CA ASP A 287 13.26 -5.24 60.51
C ASP A 287 13.56 -4.58 59.14
N SER A 288 12.70 -3.87 58.40
CA SER A 288 11.39 -3.19 58.52
C SER A 288 11.55 -1.69 58.18
N VAL A 289 10.41 -1.07 57.80
CA VAL A 289 10.15 0.36 57.53
C VAL A 289 10.92 1.12 56.41
N ASP A 290 10.37 2.17 55.76
CA ASP A 290 9.00 2.53 55.34
C ASP A 290 9.04 3.81 54.45
N SER A 291 7.90 4.18 53.82
CA SER A 291 7.55 5.49 53.18
C SER A 291 8.20 5.81 51.82
N SER A 292 7.55 6.43 50.84
CA SER A 292 6.12 6.77 50.54
C SER A 292 6.08 7.21 49.05
N ALA A 293 4.97 7.34 48.30
CA ALA A 293 3.52 7.49 48.54
C ALA A 293 2.77 6.73 47.38
N ASP A 294 1.46 6.48 47.30
CA ASP A 294 0.22 7.30 47.40
C ASP A 294 0.17 8.49 46.42
N VAL A 295 -0.82 8.64 45.52
CA VAL A 295 -1.97 7.80 45.12
C VAL A 295 -2.02 7.72 43.56
N ASP A 296 -3.07 7.51 42.75
CA ASP A 296 -4.54 7.52 42.82
C ASP A 296 -5.12 6.53 41.77
N ASP A 297 -6.37 6.04 41.93
CA ASP A 297 -7.00 5.02 41.05
C ASP A 297 -8.54 5.20 41.01
N ASP A 298 -9.04 6.10 40.16
CA ASP A 298 -10.39 6.73 40.30
C ASP A 298 -11.10 7.00 38.94
N ASP A 299 -10.71 6.31 37.86
CA ASP A 299 -11.12 6.59 36.46
C ASP A 299 -11.88 5.40 35.78
N LEU A 300 -12.36 4.43 36.57
CA LEU A 300 -12.93 3.16 36.07
C LEU A 300 -14.45 2.97 36.22
N ASP A 301 -15.11 3.75 37.09
CA ASP A 301 -16.56 3.62 37.33
C ASP A 301 -17.42 4.43 36.31
N ASP A 302 -16.87 5.46 35.66
CA ASP A 302 -17.59 6.39 34.77
C ASP A 302 -17.93 5.83 33.37
N LEU A 303 -17.81 4.50 33.17
CA LEU A 303 -18.02 3.82 31.88
C LEU A 303 -19.15 2.76 31.88
N LEU A 304 -19.90 2.62 32.98
CA LEU A 304 -21.01 1.66 33.11
C LEU A 304 -22.41 2.28 33.25
N ASP A 305 -22.52 3.55 33.66
CA ASP A 305 -23.80 4.22 33.98
C ASP A 305 -24.61 4.69 32.73
N GLY A 306 -24.41 4.01 31.58
CA GLY A 306 -24.98 4.36 30.28
C GLY A 306 -25.96 3.33 29.69
N LEU A 307 -26.34 2.30 30.46
CA LEU A 307 -27.19 1.19 29.99
C LEU A 307 -28.18 0.70 31.06
N ASP A 308 -29.25 1.46 31.30
CA ASP A 308 -30.64 0.98 31.46
C ASP A 308 -31.63 2.17 31.59
N GLU A 309 -32.92 1.95 31.27
CA GLU A 309 -34.08 2.89 31.32
C GLU A 309 -33.96 4.16 30.41
N ASP A 310 -34.70 4.37 29.31
CA ASP A 310 -36.04 3.93 28.83
C ASP A 310 -36.06 3.54 27.32
#